data_AF-A0A937B3W7-F1
#
_entry.id   AF-A0A937B3W7-F1
#
_cell.length_a   1.000
_cell.length_b   1.000
_cell.length_c   1.000
_cell.angle_alpha   90.00
_cell.angle_beta   90.00
_cell.angle_gamma   90.00
#
_symmetry.space_group_name_H-M   'P 1'
#
loop_
_entity.id
_entity.type
_entity.pdbx_description
1 polymer ?
#
loop_
_entity_poly.entity_id
_entity_poly.type
_entity_poly.pdbx_seq_one_letter_code
_entity_poly.pdbx_strand_id
1 'polypeptide(L)'
;MNRRKFIKRAFWGVAGAGLLSGLYAWQIEPFWLEFVKVKMPIKNLPDDLVGKTLMQISDMHVGKKFDHRYIIQSFHKAQAYNPDFVVYTGDYVSTHKGKVLYNVLD
;
A
#
# COMPACT_ATOMS: atom_id res chain seq x y z
N MET A 1 14.50 44.22 8.91
CA MET A 1 13.40 43.49 8.24
C MET A 1 12.10 43.79 9.00
N ASN A 2 11.02 44.26 8.33
CA ASN A 2 9.79 44.69 9.03
C ASN A 2 8.99 43.51 9.60
N ARG A 3 8.50 43.62 10.85
CA ARG A 3 7.72 42.57 11.56
C ARG A 3 6.57 42.00 10.70
N ARG A 4 5.83 42.88 10.01
CA ARG A 4 4.74 42.47 9.09
C ARG A 4 5.24 41.61 7.91
N LYS A 5 6.41 41.91 7.34
CA LYS A 5 7.00 41.12 6.24
C LYS A 5 7.47 39.75 6.74
N PHE A 6 8.04 39.69 7.95
CA PHE A 6 8.42 38.43 8.58
C PHE A 6 7.22 37.52 8.83
N ILE A 7 6.16 38.01 9.49
CA ILE A 7 4.95 37.23 9.78
C ILE A 7 4.29 36.72 8.49
N LYS A 8 4.17 37.57 7.46
CA LYS A 8 3.61 37.14 6.17
C LYS A 8 4.42 36.02 5.51
N ARG A 9 5.76 36.11 5.54
CA ARG A 9 6.62 35.06 4.99
C ARG A 9 6.54 33.77 5.80
N ALA A 10 6.51 33.86 7.13
CA ALA A 10 6.34 32.70 7.99
C ALA A 10 4.98 32.01 7.74
N PHE A 11 3.90 32.79 7.64
CA PHE A 11 2.57 32.28 7.31
C PHE A 11 2.56 31.54 5.96
N TRP A 12 3.08 32.17 4.90
CA TRP A 12 3.15 31.52 3.59
C TRP A 12 4.07 30.29 3.58
N GLY A 13 5.16 30.30 4.36
CA GLY A 13 6.03 29.15 4.53
C GLY A 13 5.32 27.96 5.17
N VAL A 14 4.58 28.19 6.27
CA VAL A 14 3.80 27.15 6.95
C VAL A 14 2.65 26.67 6.07
N ALA A 15 1.91 27.58 5.44
CA ALA A 15 0.82 27.22 4.53
C ALA A 15 1.32 26.40 3.34
N GLY A 16 2.45 26.79 2.74
CA GLY A 16 3.09 26.06 1.66
C GLY A 16 3.54 24.66 2.09
N ALA A 17 4.22 24.54 3.23
CA ALA A 17 4.65 23.25 3.77
C ALA A 17 3.46 22.33 4.08
N GLY A 18 2.39 22.87 4.68
CA GLY A 18 1.17 22.11 4.98
C GLY A 18 0.43 21.64 3.73
N LEU A 19 0.40 22.46 2.68
CA LEU A 19 -0.20 22.06 1.40
C LEU A 19 0.61 20.96 0.72
N LEU A 20 1.94 21.07 0.69
CA LEU A 20 2.81 20.06 0.08
C LEU A 20 2.73 18.73 0.85
N SER A 21 2.77 18.76 2.19
CA SER A 21 2.66 17.54 3.00
C SER A 21 1.26 16.92 2.88
N GLY A 22 0.21 17.72 2.84
CA GLY A 22 -1.16 17.26 2.62
C GLY A 22 -1.35 16.59 1.25
N LEU A 23 -0.79 17.18 0.19
CA LEU A 23 -0.81 16.59 -1.15
C LEU A 23 -0.03 15.27 -1.19
N TYR A 24 1.15 15.22 -0.58
CA TYR A 24 1.95 14.00 -0.49
C TYR A 24 1.19 12.88 0.23
N ALA A 25 0.65 13.16 1.42
CA ALA A 25 -0.06 12.17 2.22
C ALA A 25 -1.33 11.66 1.54
N TRP A 26 -1.95 12.48 0.68
CA TRP A 26 -3.15 12.09 -0.05
C TRP A 26 -2.86 11.32 -1.35
N GLN A 27 -1.87 11.77 -2.13
CA GLN A 27 -1.69 11.31 -3.52
C GLN A 27 -0.46 10.42 -3.73
N ILE A 28 0.51 10.44 -2.82
CA ILE A 28 1.77 9.68 -2.98
C ILE A 28 1.80 8.52 -2.00
N GLU A 29 1.72 8.82 -0.70
CA GLU A 29 1.89 7.82 0.36
C GLU A 29 0.98 6.57 0.19
N PRO A 30 -0.33 6.69 -0.14
CA PRO A 30 -1.20 5.51 -0.25
C PRO A 30 -0.88 4.57 -1.42
N PHE A 31 -0.11 5.05 -2.41
CA PHE A 31 0.22 4.31 -3.63
C PHE A 31 1.70 3.91 -3.69
N TRP A 32 2.44 4.15 -2.62
CA TRP A 32 3.85 3.78 -2.51
C TRP A 32 3.98 2.29 -2.15
N LEU A 33 3.67 1.42 -3.11
CA LEU A 33 3.80 -0.03 -2.95
C LEU A 33 5.25 -0.44 -2.68
N GLU A 34 5.48 -1.11 -1.55
CA GLU A 34 6.77 -1.68 -1.17
C GLU A 34 6.66 -3.21 -1.03
N PHE A 35 7.67 -3.92 -1.52
CA PHE A 35 7.82 -5.36 -1.31
C PHE A 35 8.91 -5.60 -0.27
N VAL A 36 8.51 -6.01 0.92
CA VAL A 36 9.43 -6.26 2.02
C VAL A 36 9.82 -7.74 2.05
N LYS A 37 11.12 -8.02 1.91
CA LYS A 37 11.67 -9.38 2.05
C LYS A 37 12.26 -9.57 3.44
N VAL A 38 11.65 -10.46 4.21
CA VAL A 38 12.11 -10.80 5.57
C VAL A 38 12.66 -12.22 5.63
N LYS A 39 13.60 -12.47 6.56
CA LYS A 39 14.01 -13.83 6.89
C LYS A 39 12.92 -14.48 7.74
N MET A 40 12.52 -15.69 7.38
CA MET A 40 11.48 -16.44 8.07
C MET A 40 12.09 -17.71 8.70
N PRO A 41 12.68 -17.63 9.90
CA PRO A 41 13.21 -18.81 10.58
C PRO A 41 12.05 -19.70 11.05
N ILE A 42 11.92 -20.88 10.47
CA ILE A 42 10.92 -21.88 10.87
C ILE A 42 11.64 -23.02 11.58
N LYS A 43 11.21 -23.33 12.81
CA LYS A 43 11.73 -24.46 13.56
C LYS A 43 11.25 -25.77 12.92
N ASN A 44 12.16 -26.73 12.76
CA ASN A 44 11.88 -28.04 12.17
C ASN A 44 11.32 -27.94 10.73
N LEU A 45 11.80 -26.97 9.95
CA LEU A 45 11.45 -26.88 8.54
C LEU A 45 12.06 -28.08 7.79
N PRO A 46 11.26 -28.84 7.02
CA PRO A 46 11.78 -29.88 6.14
C PRO A 46 12.87 -29.36 5.21
N ASP A 47 13.91 -30.18 4.98
CA ASP A 47 15.11 -29.77 4.23
C ASP A 47 14.81 -29.38 2.77
N ASP A 48 13.77 -29.97 2.16
CA ASP A 48 13.30 -29.66 0.81
C ASP A 48 12.66 -28.27 0.69
N LEU A 49 12.24 -27.68 1.81
CA LEU A 49 11.68 -26.32 1.88
C LEU A 49 12.73 -25.26 2.25
N VAL A 50 13.95 -25.66 2.63
CA VAL A 50 15.01 -24.71 2.99
C VAL A 50 15.43 -23.90 1.76
N GLY A 51 15.45 -22.58 1.90
CA GLY A 51 15.78 -21.65 0.82
C GLY A 51 14.60 -21.32 -0.11
N LYS A 52 13.45 -21.99 0.06
CA LYS A 52 12.20 -21.63 -0.62
C LYS A 52 11.68 -20.28 -0.15
N THR A 53 10.94 -19.63 -1.02
CA THR A 53 10.36 -18.31 -0.83
C THR A 53 8.84 -18.39 -0.75
N LEU A 54 8.27 -17.72 0.23
CA LEU A 54 6.83 -17.59 0.40
C LEU A 54 6.45 -16.12 0.30
N MET A 55 5.55 -15.81 -0.62
CA MET A 55 4.93 -14.50 -0.76
C MET A 55 3.57 -14.54 -0.10
N GLN A 56 3.39 -13.73 0.94
CA GLN A 56 2.10 -13.53 1.59
C GLN A 56 1.43 -12.27 1.07
N ILE A 57 0.16 -12.40 0.68
CA ILE A 57 -0.69 -11.30 0.27
C ILE A 57 -1.93 -11.28 1.18
N SER A 58 -2.26 -10.11 1.72
CA SER A 58 -3.38 -9.94 2.64
C SER A 58 -4.02 -8.57 2.45
N ASP A 59 -5.20 -8.36 3.01
CA ASP A 59 -5.82 -7.03 3.21
C ASP A 59 -5.97 -6.22 1.91
N MET A 60 -6.23 -6.93 0.81
CA MET A 60 -6.39 -6.34 -0.53
C MET A 60 -7.61 -5.42 -0.58
N HIS A 61 -8.65 -5.74 0.21
CA HIS A 61 -9.84 -4.94 0.41
C HIS A 61 -10.50 -4.46 -0.90
N VAL A 62 -10.56 -5.33 -1.90
CA VAL A 62 -11.13 -5.03 -3.23
C VAL A 62 -12.53 -4.44 -3.08
N GLY A 63 -12.74 -3.24 -3.62
CA GLY A 63 -13.99 -2.50 -3.50
C GLY A 63 -13.82 -1.03 -3.88
N LYS A 64 -14.84 -0.21 -3.61
CA LYS A 64 -14.92 1.19 -4.09
C LYS A 64 -13.86 2.14 -3.53
N LYS A 65 -13.11 1.74 -2.49
CA LYS A 65 -12.17 2.63 -1.80
C LYS A 65 -10.92 2.95 -2.65
N PHE A 66 -10.49 2.00 -3.49
CA PHE A 66 -9.30 2.12 -4.33
C PHE A 66 -9.59 1.65 -5.76
N ASP A 67 -8.80 2.13 -6.71
CA ASP A 67 -8.86 1.67 -8.10
C ASP A 67 -8.40 0.20 -8.18
N HIS A 68 -9.24 -0.68 -8.69
CA HIS A 68 -8.94 -2.10 -8.83
C HIS A 68 -7.74 -2.36 -9.76
N ARG A 69 -7.47 -1.44 -10.70
CA ARG A 69 -6.31 -1.53 -11.61
C ARG A 69 -4.98 -1.43 -10.86
N TYR A 70 -4.93 -0.66 -9.77
CA TYR A 70 -3.75 -0.60 -8.91
C TYR A 70 -3.43 -1.96 -8.28
N ILE A 71 -4.47 -2.69 -7.84
CA ILE A 71 -4.32 -4.04 -7.28
C ILE A 71 -3.80 -5.01 -8.34
N ILE A 72 -4.38 -4.98 -9.55
CA ILE A 72 -3.91 -5.80 -10.68
C ILE A 72 -2.44 -5.52 -11.01
N GLN A 73 -2.06 -4.25 -11.11
CA GLN A 73 -0.66 -3.87 -11.36
C GLN A 73 0.27 -4.29 -10.21
N SER A 74 -0.22 -4.24 -8.97
CA SER A 74 0.53 -4.73 -7.81
C SER A 74 0.79 -6.22 -7.91
N PHE A 75 -0.18 -7.02 -8.39
CA PHE A 75 0.04 -8.46 -8.64
C PHE A 75 0.99 -8.74 -9.79
N HIS A 76 0.97 -7.94 -10.87
CA HIS A 76 1.99 -8.08 -11.92
C HIS A 76 3.41 -7.82 -11.38
N LYS A 77 3.57 -6.80 -10.53
CA LYS A 77 4.85 -6.55 -9.85
C LYS A 77 5.22 -7.69 -8.91
N ALA A 78 4.25 -8.21 -8.15
CA ALA A 78 4.44 -9.33 -7.23
C ALA A 78 4.86 -10.61 -7.95
N GLN A 79 4.23 -10.91 -9.08
CA GLN A 79 4.56 -12.06 -9.92
C GLN A 79 6.01 -12.05 -10.40
N ALA A 80 6.58 -10.86 -10.68
CA ALA A 80 7.96 -10.73 -11.11
C ALA A 80 9.00 -11.21 -10.08
N TYR A 81 8.62 -11.36 -8.80
CA TYR A 81 9.49 -11.93 -7.76
C TYR A 81 9.63 -13.45 -7.85
N ASN A 82 8.79 -14.13 -8.65
CA ASN A 82 8.81 -15.58 -8.88
C ASN A 82 8.96 -16.42 -7.58
N PRO A 83 8.06 -16.24 -6.60
CA PRO A 83 8.13 -16.98 -5.35
C PRO A 83 7.76 -18.46 -5.54
N ASP A 84 8.31 -19.36 -4.70
CA ASP A 84 7.96 -20.79 -4.72
C ASP A 84 6.52 -21.04 -4.24
N PHE A 85 6.05 -20.22 -3.29
CA PHE A 85 4.69 -20.29 -2.74
C PHE A 85 4.05 -18.91 -2.70
N VAL A 86 2.77 -18.84 -3.04
CA VAL A 86 1.93 -17.64 -2.84
C VAL A 86 0.78 -18.03 -1.92
N VAL A 87 0.61 -17.29 -0.84
CA VAL A 87 -0.49 -17.50 0.11
C VAL A 87 -1.29 -16.22 0.25
N TYR A 88 -2.62 -16.37 0.26
CA TYR A 88 -3.54 -15.28 0.52
C TYR A 88 -4.17 -15.48 1.90
N THR A 89 -4.02 -14.51 2.79
CA THR A 89 -4.31 -14.73 4.22
C THR A 89 -5.58 -14.06 4.75
N GLY A 90 -6.24 -13.19 3.99
CA GLY A 90 -7.50 -12.60 4.43
C GLY A 90 -7.84 -11.26 3.79
N ASP A 91 -8.98 -10.71 4.21
CA ASP A 91 -9.45 -9.36 3.88
C ASP A 91 -9.44 -9.03 2.38
N TYR A 92 -10.01 -9.96 1.63
CA TYR A 92 -10.06 -9.92 0.16
C TYR A 92 -10.92 -8.78 -0.39
N VAL A 93 -12.07 -8.52 0.24
CA VAL A 93 -13.10 -7.62 -0.28
C VAL A 93 -13.56 -6.63 0.79
N SER A 94 -13.85 -5.41 0.36
CA SER A 94 -14.51 -4.41 1.19
C SER A 94 -16.03 -4.51 1.02
N THR A 95 -16.76 -4.59 2.12
CA THR A 95 -18.22 -4.53 2.10
C THR A 95 -18.71 -3.13 2.45
N HIS A 96 -19.80 -2.70 1.83
CA HIS A 96 -20.52 -1.49 2.21
C HIS A 96 -21.97 -1.88 2.53
N LYS A 97 -22.42 -1.56 3.75
CA LYS A 97 -23.75 -1.97 4.26
C LYS A 97 -24.02 -3.47 4.09
N GLY A 98 -23.02 -4.30 4.38
CA GLY A 98 -23.10 -5.75 4.30
C GLY A 98 -23.13 -6.34 2.88
N LYS A 99 -22.88 -5.53 1.84
CA LYS A 99 -22.82 -5.98 0.45
C LYS A 99 -21.44 -5.76 -0.15
N VAL A 100 -20.94 -6.75 -0.89
CA VAL A 100 -19.74 -6.60 -1.72
C VAL A 100 -20.13 -5.79 -2.95
N LEU A 101 -19.36 -4.74 -3.24
CA LEU A 101 -19.65 -3.79 -4.31
C LEU A 101 -18.94 -4.14 -5.63
N TYR A 102 -18.94 -5.41 -6.05
CA TYR A 102 -18.25 -5.81 -7.29
C TYR A 102 -18.90 -5.18 -8.54
N ASN A 103 -20.21 -4.94 -8.52
CA ASN A 103 -20.99 -4.33 -9.62
C ASN A 103 -20.64 -2.86 -9.93
N VAL A 104 -19.73 -2.24 -9.19
CA VAL A 104 -19.26 -0.86 -9.42
C VAL A 104 -17.75 -0.81 -9.68
N LEU A 105 -17.14 -1.97 -9.89
CA LEU A 105 -15.76 -2.11 -10.34
C LEU A 105 -15.79 -2.29 -11.86
N ASP A 106 -16.19 -1.24 -12.59
CA ASP A 106 -16.07 -1.17 -14.05
C ASP A 106 -14.64 -0.76 -14.45
#